data_AF-A0A4V6KQM2-F1
#
_entry.id   AF-A0A4V6KQM2-F1
#
_cell.length_a   1.000
_cell.length_b   1.000
_cell.length_c   1.000
_cell.angle_alpha   90.00
_cell.angle_beta   90.00
_cell.angle_gamma   90.00
#
_symmetry.space_group_name_H-M   'P 1'
#
loop_
_entity.id
_entity.type
_entity.pdbx_description
1 polymer ?
#
loop_
_entity_poly.entity_id
_entity_poly.type
_entity_poly.pdbx_seq_one_letter_code
_entity_poly.pdbx_strand_id
1 'polypeptide(L)'
;MKFKLFILGVTILFLNASCEKKMDHIFDENPTERLNASVANVYSKLQSNKNGWIIKYFPSNGLEFGGYTLFAKFNNSTDVSVEGDFTTLSAQVSTYTVAPGAGPILTFDTYNRIFHYFALPGVFNREAAYQLPGFLSTQIGASNEGMKGENDFLVTKVSSDSIVMEGRKSYNKIVLLPVKSDEASTIVASYRAAVEKFHVFSNYMFEVGTESFPATFATVATKRALLIAGNTKPLAYRYTPVGLDFYTEYDVSGVKFRELKYVEPTDGYLKGYFTNDEGTIKLVPQS
;
A
#
# COMPACT_ATOMS: atom_id res chain seq x y z
N MET A 1 -75.37 8.21 -1.44
CA MET A 1 -74.49 8.75 -0.38
C MET A 1 -73.87 7.68 0.52
N LYS A 2 -74.61 6.65 0.96
CA LYS A 2 -74.12 5.63 1.91
C LYS A 2 -72.89 4.82 1.44
N PHE A 3 -72.80 4.49 0.15
CA PHE A 3 -71.65 3.75 -0.42
C PHE A 3 -70.35 4.60 -0.50
N LYS A 4 -70.47 5.91 -0.74
CA LYS A 4 -69.33 6.84 -0.77
C LYS A 4 -68.79 7.13 0.64
N LEU A 5 -69.67 7.18 1.65
CA LEU A 5 -69.25 7.27 3.07
C LEU A 5 -68.59 5.97 3.55
N PHE A 6 -69.05 4.81 3.08
CA PHE A 6 -68.44 3.52 3.41
C PHE A 6 -67.02 3.40 2.84
N ILE A 7 -66.82 3.80 1.58
CA ILE A 7 -65.47 3.84 0.97
C ILE A 7 -64.56 4.80 1.74
N LEU A 8 -65.04 6.00 2.08
CA LEU A 8 -64.23 6.98 2.84
C LEU A 8 -63.84 6.47 4.24
N GLY A 9 -64.74 5.76 4.93
CA GLY A 9 -64.45 5.14 6.23
C GLY A 9 -63.43 4.01 6.15
N VAL A 10 -63.48 3.20 5.09
CA VAL A 10 -62.52 2.11 4.85
C VAL A 10 -61.12 2.67 4.51
N THR A 11 -61.02 3.76 3.73
CA THR A 11 -59.73 4.39 3.41
C THR A 11 -59.03 5.00 4.64
N ILE A 12 -59.79 5.52 5.62
CA ILE A 12 -59.23 6.08 6.87
C ILE A 12 -58.69 4.99 7.81
N LEU A 13 -59.27 3.78 7.77
CA LEU A 13 -58.80 2.62 8.54
C LEU A 13 -57.46 2.08 8.01
N PHE A 14 -57.17 2.21 6.71
CA PHE A 14 -55.89 1.77 6.13
C PHE A 14 -54.75 2.79 6.26
N LEU A 15 -55.03 4.06 6.60
CA LEU A 15 -54.00 5.08 6.83
C LEU A 15 -53.30 4.96 8.20
N ASN A 16 -53.88 4.18 9.13
CA ASN A 16 -53.30 3.93 10.46
C ASN A 16 -52.49 2.62 10.54
N ALA A 17 -52.41 1.85 9.45
CA ALA A 17 -51.42 0.79 9.30
C ALA A 17 -50.09 1.36 8.79
N SER A 18 -49.62 2.45 9.42
CA SER A 18 -48.19 2.74 9.43
C SER A 18 -47.59 1.57 10.21
N CYS A 19 -47.04 0.60 9.48
CA CYS A 19 -46.21 -0.43 10.05
C CYS A 19 -45.01 0.30 10.67
N GLU A 20 -45.15 0.67 11.94
CA GLU A 20 -44.06 1.16 12.77
C GLU A 20 -43.10 -0.03 12.90
N LYS A 21 -42.27 -0.22 11.88
CA LYS A 21 -41.09 -1.04 11.99
C LYS A 21 -40.21 -0.30 12.98
N LYS A 22 -40.40 -0.59 14.27
CA LYS A 22 -39.38 -0.41 15.28
C LYS A 22 -38.18 -1.20 14.78
N MET A 23 -37.35 -0.55 13.97
CA MET A 23 -36.06 -1.07 13.62
C MET A 23 -35.27 -0.98 14.91
N ASP A 24 -35.03 -2.12 15.54
CA ASP A 24 -34.07 -2.20 16.61
C ASP A 24 -32.79 -1.52 16.13
N HIS A 25 -32.30 -0.60 16.93
CA HIS A 25 -31.06 0.07 16.63
C HIS A 25 -29.97 -1.00 16.57
N ILE A 26 -29.38 -1.22 15.39
CA ILE A 26 -28.26 -2.17 15.21
C ILE A 26 -27.06 -1.72 16.05
N PHE A 27 -26.96 -0.43 16.35
CA PHE A 27 -25.91 0.17 17.17
C PHE A 27 -26.52 1.07 18.24
N ASP A 28 -26.00 0.98 19.46
CA ASP A 28 -26.42 1.81 20.59
C ASP A 28 -26.00 3.29 20.40
N GLU A 29 -24.86 3.53 19.76
CA GLU A 29 -24.32 4.86 19.47
C GLU A 29 -24.79 5.40 18.12
N ASN A 30 -24.94 6.73 18.02
CA ASN A 30 -25.28 7.34 16.74
C ASN A 30 -24.10 7.28 15.74
N PRO A 31 -24.37 7.40 14.42
CA PRO A 31 -23.32 7.28 13.41
C PRO A 31 -22.14 8.25 13.58
N THR A 32 -22.38 9.47 14.06
CA THR A 32 -21.34 10.48 14.28
C THR A 32 -20.42 10.11 15.44
N GLU A 33 -21.00 9.65 16.55
CA GLU A 33 -20.24 9.17 17.72
C GLU A 33 -19.31 8.01 17.34
N ARG A 34 -19.85 7.02 16.64
CA ARG A 34 -19.06 5.86 16.15
C ARG A 34 -17.92 6.27 15.22
N LEU A 35 -18.17 7.22 14.31
CA LEU A 35 -17.14 7.71 13.39
C LEU A 35 -16.03 8.44 14.15
N ASN A 36 -16.39 9.30 15.10
CA ASN A 36 -15.44 10.03 15.94
C ASN A 36 -14.62 9.08 16.83
N ALA A 37 -15.27 8.04 17.39
CA ALA A 37 -14.58 6.99 18.15
C ALA A 37 -13.58 6.22 17.27
N SER A 38 -13.95 5.94 16.01
CA SER A 38 -13.06 5.29 15.04
C SER A 38 -11.85 6.18 14.69
N VAL A 39 -12.07 7.48 14.48
CA VAL A 39 -10.99 8.47 14.26
C VAL A 39 -10.04 8.53 15.46
N ALA A 40 -10.57 8.61 16.68
CA ALA A 40 -9.77 8.62 17.90
C ALA A 40 -8.95 7.33 18.09
N ASN A 41 -9.56 6.18 17.77
CA ASN A 41 -8.88 4.89 17.81
C ASN A 41 -7.70 4.83 16.83
N VAL A 42 -7.86 5.37 15.61
CA VAL A 42 -6.76 5.45 14.64
C VAL A 42 -5.62 6.33 15.15
N TYR A 43 -5.91 7.55 15.65
CA TYR A 43 -4.89 8.41 16.25
C TYR A 43 -4.12 7.70 17.37
N SER A 44 -4.85 7.11 18.32
CA SER A 44 -4.26 6.35 19.43
C SER A 44 -3.37 5.22 18.92
N LYS A 45 -3.85 4.44 17.94
CA LYS A 45 -3.10 3.32 17.40
C LYS A 45 -1.81 3.79 16.71
N LEU A 46 -1.87 4.79 15.83
CA LEU A 46 -0.69 5.31 15.12
C LEU A 46 0.40 5.76 16.12
N GLN A 47 0.00 6.43 17.20
CA GLN A 47 0.91 6.95 18.23
C GLN A 47 1.36 5.89 19.25
N SER A 48 0.68 4.74 19.32
CA SER A 48 1.01 3.67 20.28
C SER A 48 2.35 3.01 19.98
N ASN A 49 2.75 2.92 18.70
CA ASN A 49 4.07 2.39 18.35
C ASN A 49 5.12 3.50 18.24
N LYS A 50 5.90 3.67 19.32
CA LYS A 50 6.96 4.68 19.41
C LYS A 50 8.15 4.43 18.49
N ASN A 51 8.33 3.20 17.99
CA ASN A 51 9.38 2.86 17.03
C ASN A 51 8.96 3.14 15.58
N GLY A 52 7.70 3.50 15.35
CA GLY A 52 7.16 3.81 14.05
C GLY A 52 6.57 2.59 13.31
N TRP A 53 6.28 2.79 12.03
CA TRP A 53 5.52 1.86 11.21
C TRP A 53 6.21 1.68 9.87
N ILE A 54 6.32 0.43 9.41
CA ILE A 54 6.54 0.14 8.00
C ILE A 54 5.23 0.37 7.26
N ILE A 55 5.26 1.15 6.18
CA ILE A 55 4.16 1.30 5.24
C ILE A 55 4.49 0.50 3.98
N LYS A 56 3.67 -0.51 3.68
CA LYS A 56 3.67 -1.17 2.37
C LYS A 56 2.90 -0.28 1.38
N TYR A 57 3.61 0.48 0.55
CA TYR A 57 3.00 1.50 -0.31
C TYR A 57 3.09 1.12 -1.80
N PHE A 58 2.00 1.28 -2.54
CA PHE A 58 1.90 0.96 -3.96
C PHE A 58 1.16 2.08 -4.70
N PRO A 59 1.85 2.96 -5.45
CA PRO A 59 1.21 3.99 -6.25
C PRO A 59 0.62 3.42 -7.55
N SER A 60 -0.33 4.15 -8.15
CA SER A 60 -1.09 3.77 -9.36
C SER A 60 -1.94 2.51 -9.21
N ASN A 61 -3.20 2.59 -9.65
CA ASN A 61 -4.10 1.42 -9.70
C ASN A 61 -3.61 0.31 -10.65
N GLY A 62 -2.75 0.65 -11.62
CA GLY A 62 -2.15 -0.30 -12.55
C GLY A 62 -0.97 -1.08 -11.97
N LEU A 63 -0.46 -0.67 -10.80
CA LEU A 63 0.68 -1.26 -10.11
C LEU A 63 2.00 -1.29 -10.93
N GLU A 64 2.06 -0.54 -12.03
CA GLU A 64 3.16 -0.54 -12.99
C GLU A 64 4.47 0.00 -12.40
N PHE A 65 4.36 0.80 -11.34
CA PHE A 65 5.51 1.37 -10.64
C PHE A 65 6.03 0.46 -9.52
N GLY A 66 5.29 -0.58 -9.14
CA GLY A 66 5.67 -1.51 -8.08
C GLY A 66 5.47 -0.97 -6.66
N GLY A 67 6.03 -1.68 -5.69
CA GLY A 67 5.88 -1.39 -4.26
C GLY A 67 7.10 -0.77 -3.61
N TYR A 68 6.85 0.04 -2.59
CA TYR A 68 7.85 0.77 -1.81
C TYR A 68 7.65 0.50 -0.33
N THR A 69 8.75 0.57 0.42
CA THR A 69 8.71 0.48 1.88
C THR A 69 9.04 1.86 2.44
N LEU A 70 8.03 2.49 3.05
CA LEU A 70 8.22 3.71 3.82
C LEU A 70 8.28 3.39 5.30
N PHE A 71 8.92 4.27 6.06
CA PHE A 71 9.00 4.18 7.51
C PHE A 71 8.42 5.46 8.08
N ALA A 72 7.29 5.37 8.76
CA ALA A 72 6.60 6.51 9.35
C ALA A 72 6.66 6.44 10.88
N LYS A 73 7.22 7.47 11.51
CA LYS A 73 7.25 7.63 12.96
C LYS A 73 6.39 8.83 13.35
N PHE A 74 5.25 8.54 13.97
CA PHE A 74 4.36 9.56 14.52
C PHE A 74 4.98 10.12 15.79
N ASN A 75 5.63 11.29 15.67
CA ASN A 75 6.44 11.87 16.73
C ASN A 75 5.56 12.43 17.86
N ASN A 76 4.43 13.02 17.48
CA ASN A 76 3.44 13.58 18.38
C ASN A 76 2.04 13.55 17.71
N SER A 77 1.10 14.35 18.21
CA SER A 77 -0.27 14.44 17.66
C SER A 77 -0.39 15.10 16.29
N THR A 78 0.69 15.74 15.84
CA THR A 78 0.71 16.59 14.64
C THR A 78 1.77 16.12 13.65
N ASP A 79 2.97 15.80 14.12
CA ASP A 79 4.13 15.56 13.26
C ASP A 79 4.41 14.07 13.05
N VAL A 80 4.79 13.74 11.82
CA VAL A 80 5.25 12.42 11.39
C VAL A 80 6.54 12.54 10.60
N SER A 81 7.57 11.79 11.01
CA SER A 81 8.80 11.65 10.24
C SER A 81 8.67 10.48 9.27
N VAL A 82 9.06 10.69 8.00
CA VAL A 82 9.01 9.66 6.96
C VAL A 82 10.39 9.43 6.35
N GLU A 83 10.78 8.16 6.23
CA GLU A 83 11.91 7.67 5.43
C GLU A 83 11.41 6.67 4.38
N GLY A 84 12.26 6.33 3.40
CA GLY A 84 11.94 5.38 2.34
C GLY A 84 13.14 4.54 1.90
N ASP A 85 12.87 3.31 1.47
CA ASP A 85 13.86 2.37 0.95
C ASP A 85 14.51 2.84 -0.36
N PHE A 86 13.80 3.63 -1.15
CA PHE A 86 14.16 4.07 -2.50
C PHE A 86 15.06 5.30 -2.56
N THR A 87 15.40 5.91 -1.43
CA THR A 87 16.23 7.11 -1.35
C THR A 87 17.17 7.05 -0.15
N THR A 88 18.34 7.68 -0.29
CA THR A 88 19.28 7.90 0.83
C THR A 88 19.01 9.20 1.58
N LEU A 89 17.98 9.97 1.19
CA LEU A 89 17.58 11.17 1.92
C LEU A 89 17.17 10.81 3.35
N SER A 90 17.63 11.61 4.31
CA SER A 90 17.26 11.47 5.72
C SER A 90 15.76 11.73 5.92
N ALA A 91 15.26 11.29 7.08
CA ALA A 91 13.87 11.48 7.48
C ALA A 91 13.38 12.92 7.22
N GLN A 92 12.26 13.03 6.53
CA GLN A 92 11.59 14.30 6.29
C GLN A 92 10.35 14.36 7.17
N VAL A 93 10.04 15.54 7.73
CA VAL A 93 8.86 15.74 8.57
C VAL A 93 7.69 16.17 7.68
N SER A 94 6.52 15.59 7.96
CA SER A 94 5.21 16.07 7.52
C SER A 94 4.34 16.25 8.76
N THR A 95 3.19 16.87 8.58
CA THR A 95 2.07 16.84 9.51
C THR A 95 1.05 15.82 9.05
N TYR A 96 0.29 15.25 9.97
CA TYR A 96 -0.77 14.30 9.63
C TYR A 96 -2.08 14.62 10.35
N THR A 97 -3.18 14.29 9.68
CA THR A 97 -4.53 14.42 10.21
C THR A 97 -5.27 13.10 10.04
N VAL A 98 -6.11 12.74 11.02
CA VAL A 98 -7.13 11.71 10.85
C VAL A 98 -8.49 12.39 10.93
N ALA A 99 -9.21 12.43 9.81
CA ALA A 99 -10.48 13.13 9.71
C ALA A 99 -11.66 12.17 9.47
N PRO A 100 -12.88 12.53 9.92
CA PRO A 100 -14.09 11.79 9.58
C PRO A 100 -14.44 11.92 8.08
N GLY A 101 -14.82 10.81 7.45
CA GLY A 101 -15.32 10.74 6.07
C GLY A 101 -16.23 9.52 5.88
N ALA A 102 -16.00 8.72 4.83
CA ALA A 102 -16.64 7.40 4.68
C ALA A 102 -16.20 6.37 5.76
N GLY A 103 -15.16 6.76 6.50
CA GLY A 103 -14.54 6.13 7.67
C GLY A 103 -13.45 7.10 8.14
N PRO A 104 -12.55 6.71 9.04
CA PRO A 104 -11.37 7.51 9.35
C PRO A 104 -10.48 7.64 8.10
N ILE A 105 -10.10 8.86 7.74
CA ILE A 105 -9.19 9.15 6.64
C ILE A 105 -7.89 9.67 7.21
N LEU A 106 -6.79 8.95 7.01
CA LEU A 106 -5.44 9.42 7.34
C LEU A 106 -4.90 10.23 6.17
N THR A 107 -4.48 11.46 6.44
CA THR A 107 -3.87 12.38 5.47
C THR A 107 -2.49 12.80 5.94
N PHE A 108 -1.54 12.91 5.01
CA PHE A 108 -0.27 13.61 5.20
C PHE A 108 -0.38 15.01 4.59
N ASP A 109 -0.42 16.03 5.43
CA ASP A 109 -0.95 17.35 5.05
C ASP A 109 0.12 18.29 4.47
N THR A 110 1.33 18.27 5.03
CA THR A 110 2.41 19.21 4.66
C THR A 110 3.48 18.56 3.81
N TYR A 111 4.07 19.35 2.90
CA TYR A 111 4.96 18.84 1.89
C TYR A 111 6.16 18.06 2.47
N ASN A 112 6.23 16.78 2.13
CA ASN A 112 7.31 15.88 2.47
C ASN A 112 7.91 15.29 1.20
N ARG A 113 9.20 15.57 0.94
CA ARG A 113 9.88 15.17 -0.31
C ARG A 113 9.90 13.66 -0.56
N ILE A 114 9.87 12.85 0.50
CA ILE A 114 9.90 11.39 0.38
C ILE A 114 8.49 10.86 0.12
N PHE A 115 7.54 11.24 0.96
CA PHE A 115 6.17 10.72 0.86
C PHE A 115 5.42 11.27 -0.36
N HIS A 116 5.50 12.58 -0.63
CA HIS A 116 4.79 13.19 -1.76
C HIS A 116 5.47 12.98 -3.11
N TYR A 117 6.65 12.34 -3.15
CA TYR A 117 7.34 12.01 -4.40
C TYR A 117 6.43 11.27 -5.39
N PHE A 118 5.59 10.37 -4.90
CA PHE A 118 4.71 9.55 -5.75
C PHE A 118 3.57 10.35 -6.40
N ALA A 119 3.13 11.43 -5.74
CA ALA A 119 2.05 12.30 -6.21
C ALA A 119 2.58 13.53 -6.98
N LEU A 120 3.89 13.81 -6.88
CA LEU A 120 4.52 14.96 -7.52
C LEU A 120 4.48 14.80 -9.05
N PRO A 121 3.99 15.81 -9.81
CA PRO A 121 3.99 15.75 -11.27
C PRO A 121 5.39 15.45 -11.81
N GLY A 122 5.49 14.53 -12.78
CA GLY A 122 6.76 14.02 -13.27
C GLY A 122 7.67 15.08 -13.93
N VAL A 123 7.13 16.25 -14.27
CA VAL A 123 7.93 17.40 -14.74
C VAL A 123 8.87 17.91 -13.64
N PHE A 124 8.42 17.94 -12.37
CA PHE A 124 9.26 18.41 -11.26
C PHE A 124 10.36 17.41 -10.92
N ASN A 125 10.14 16.10 -11.10
CA ASN A 125 11.19 15.08 -10.90
C ASN A 125 12.42 15.30 -11.81
N ARG A 126 12.27 16.08 -12.89
CA ARG A 126 13.36 16.43 -13.81
C ARG A 126 14.18 17.63 -13.31
N GLU A 127 13.66 18.40 -12.36
CA GLU A 127 14.35 19.53 -11.75
C GLU A 127 15.19 19.07 -10.56
N ALA A 128 16.46 19.51 -10.51
CA ALA A 128 17.42 19.08 -9.49
C ALA A 128 16.94 19.35 -8.04
N ALA A 129 16.13 20.39 -7.82
CA ALA A 129 15.61 20.74 -6.49
C ALA A 129 14.65 19.69 -5.92
N TYR A 130 13.95 18.94 -6.77
CA TYR A 130 12.96 17.94 -6.38
C TYR A 130 13.47 16.50 -6.49
N GLN A 131 14.64 16.30 -7.12
CA GLN A 131 15.28 14.99 -7.21
C GLN A 131 15.65 14.45 -5.82
N LEU A 132 15.40 13.17 -5.63
CA LEU A 132 15.82 12.43 -4.44
C LEU A 132 17.16 11.75 -4.73
N PRO A 133 18.14 11.82 -3.80
CA PRO A 133 19.35 11.03 -3.92
C PRO A 133 19.02 9.54 -3.75
N GLY A 134 19.86 8.66 -4.30
CA GLY A 134 19.72 7.21 -4.12
C GLY A 134 19.27 6.50 -5.40
N PHE A 135 18.25 5.66 -5.27
CA PHE A 135 18.06 4.51 -6.18
C PHE A 135 17.08 4.73 -7.32
N LEU A 136 16.37 5.86 -7.35
CA LEU A 136 15.40 6.15 -8.42
C LEU A 136 16.00 7.07 -9.49
N SER A 137 15.61 6.84 -10.74
CA SER A 137 15.98 7.69 -11.87
C SER A 137 15.17 9.00 -11.89
N THR A 138 15.65 9.96 -12.68
CA THR A 138 15.08 11.33 -12.77
C THR A 138 13.84 11.44 -13.66
N GLN A 139 13.34 10.34 -14.22
CA GLN A 139 12.25 10.35 -15.22
C GLN A 139 11.22 9.25 -14.93
N ILE A 140 10.51 9.37 -13.80
CA ILE A 140 9.48 8.42 -13.40
C ILE A 140 8.14 9.14 -13.29
N GLY A 141 7.11 8.53 -13.87
CA GLY A 141 5.75 9.06 -13.89
C GLY A 141 5.46 9.99 -15.07
N ALA A 142 4.18 10.23 -15.31
CA ALA A 142 3.71 11.14 -16.35
C ALA A 142 3.90 12.61 -15.91
N SER A 143 4.10 13.52 -16.87
CA SER A 143 4.48 14.91 -16.60
C SER A 143 3.51 15.66 -15.68
N ASN A 144 2.21 15.38 -15.80
CA ASN A 144 1.10 16.06 -15.10
C ASN A 144 0.62 15.35 -13.82
N GLU A 145 0.90 14.05 -13.68
CA GLU A 145 0.28 13.21 -12.65
C GLU A 145 1.27 12.30 -11.91
N GLY A 146 2.56 12.35 -12.29
CA GLY A 146 3.62 11.63 -11.61
C GLY A 146 3.39 10.13 -11.65
N MET A 147 3.57 9.48 -10.51
CA MET A 147 3.32 8.04 -10.34
C MET A 147 1.88 7.76 -9.88
N LYS A 148 0.99 8.77 -9.89
CA LYS A 148 -0.39 8.66 -9.39
C LYS A 148 -0.46 8.24 -7.92
N GLY A 149 0.50 8.72 -7.13
CA GLY A 149 0.47 8.62 -5.68
C GLY A 149 -0.63 9.49 -5.07
N GLU A 150 -0.96 9.18 -3.83
CA GLU A 150 -2.04 9.81 -3.07
C GLU A 150 -1.56 10.15 -1.66
N ASN A 151 -2.22 11.13 -1.04
CA ASN A 151 -1.89 11.61 0.31
C ASN A 151 -2.97 11.26 1.35
N ASP A 152 -4.15 10.82 0.89
CA ASP A 152 -5.32 10.50 1.71
C ASP A 152 -5.64 9.00 1.62
N PHE A 153 -5.82 8.36 2.76
CA PHE A 153 -6.11 6.93 2.83
C PHE A 153 -7.28 6.64 3.75
N LEU A 154 -8.26 5.90 3.23
CA LEU A 154 -9.37 5.39 4.05
C LEU A 154 -8.85 4.24 4.91
N VAL A 155 -8.93 4.38 6.24
CA VAL A 155 -8.59 3.30 7.16
C VAL A 155 -9.73 2.30 7.22
N THR A 156 -9.46 1.07 6.81
CA THR A 156 -10.48 0.00 6.71
C THR A 156 -10.35 -1.04 7.83
N LYS A 157 -9.18 -1.15 8.47
CA LYS A 157 -8.97 -2.04 9.63
C LYS A 157 -7.90 -1.49 10.57
N VAL A 158 -8.16 -1.59 11.86
CA VAL A 158 -7.20 -1.32 12.94
C VAL A 158 -7.10 -2.56 13.82
N SER A 159 -5.88 -3.02 14.10
CA SER A 159 -5.62 -4.20 14.95
C SER A 159 -4.31 -4.03 15.73
N SER A 160 -3.96 -5.00 16.59
CA SER A 160 -2.65 -5.03 17.27
C SER A 160 -1.49 -5.03 16.27
N ASP A 161 -1.63 -5.84 15.22
CA ASP A 161 -0.53 -6.25 14.34
C ASP A 161 -0.44 -5.43 13.06
N SER A 162 -1.52 -4.73 12.71
CA SER A 162 -1.56 -3.90 11.50
C SER A 162 -2.66 -2.85 11.53
N ILE A 163 -2.43 -1.79 10.73
CA ILE A 163 -3.48 -0.89 10.24
C ILE A 163 -3.56 -1.11 8.73
N VAL A 164 -4.75 -1.37 8.21
CA VAL A 164 -5.00 -1.53 6.78
C VAL A 164 -5.77 -0.32 6.29
N MET A 165 -5.31 0.22 5.17
CA MET A 165 -5.90 1.39 4.54
C MET A 165 -6.03 1.16 3.04
N GLU A 166 -6.78 2.04 2.39
CA GLU A 166 -7.02 2.03 0.95
C GLU A 166 -6.80 3.43 0.38
N GLY A 167 -6.09 3.52 -0.75
CA GLY A 167 -5.98 4.76 -1.52
C GLY A 167 -7.33 5.18 -2.09
N ARG A 168 -7.69 6.46 -1.98
CA ARG A 168 -9.05 6.92 -2.31
C ARG A 168 -9.35 6.97 -3.81
N LYS A 169 -8.34 7.04 -4.66
CA LYS A 169 -8.42 7.06 -6.13
C LYS A 169 -7.92 5.75 -6.74
N SER A 170 -6.82 5.23 -6.22
CA SER A 170 -6.21 3.99 -6.74
C SER A 170 -6.95 2.74 -6.28
N TYR A 171 -7.62 2.80 -5.11
CA TYR A 171 -8.15 1.63 -4.38
C TYR A 171 -7.08 0.59 -4.02
N ASN A 172 -5.79 0.97 -4.09
CA ASN A 172 -4.72 0.08 -3.68
C ASN A 172 -4.74 -0.09 -2.17
N LYS A 173 -4.45 -1.31 -1.72
CA LYS A 173 -4.29 -1.64 -0.30
C LYS A 173 -2.93 -1.15 0.20
N ILE A 174 -2.95 -0.36 1.26
CA ILE A 174 -1.77 0.05 2.04
C ILE A 174 -1.84 -0.63 3.40
N VAL A 175 -0.70 -1.13 3.87
CA VAL A 175 -0.62 -1.80 5.18
C VAL A 175 0.48 -1.17 6.01
N LEU A 176 0.12 -0.75 7.21
CA LEU A 176 1.06 -0.33 8.25
C LEU A 176 1.35 -1.52 9.16
N LEU A 177 2.62 -1.88 9.27
CA LEU A 177 3.12 -2.90 10.19
C LEU A 177 3.95 -2.23 11.29
N PRO A 178 3.77 -2.60 12.57
CA PRO A 178 4.52 -1.99 13.65
C PRO A 178 6.01 -2.37 13.53
N VAL A 179 6.90 -1.38 13.59
CA VAL A 179 8.33 -1.61 13.76
C VAL A 179 8.57 -2.15 15.17
N LYS A 180 9.26 -3.28 15.28
CA LYS A 180 9.64 -3.86 16.57
C LYS A 180 10.82 -3.12 17.18
N SER A 181 10.94 -3.14 18.51
CA SER A 181 11.97 -2.39 19.24
C SER A 181 13.39 -2.85 18.94
N ASP A 182 13.59 -4.15 18.72
CA ASP A 182 14.88 -4.76 18.41
C ASP A 182 15.36 -4.47 16.98
N GLU A 183 14.43 -4.21 16.06
CA GLU A 183 14.73 -3.87 14.66
C GLU A 183 14.86 -2.35 14.43
N ALA A 184 14.35 -1.51 15.35
CA ALA A 184 14.12 -0.08 15.13
C ALA A 184 15.35 0.72 14.65
N SER A 185 16.56 0.37 15.11
CA SER A 185 17.79 1.09 14.75
C SER A 185 18.37 0.69 13.39
N THR A 186 18.01 -0.48 12.87
CA THR A 186 18.64 -1.05 11.66
C THR A 186 17.65 -1.21 10.51
N ILE A 187 16.34 -1.15 10.78
CA ILE A 187 15.32 -1.54 9.80
C ILE A 187 15.39 -0.72 8.51
N VAL A 188 15.54 0.60 8.59
CA VAL A 188 15.64 1.45 7.39
C VAL A 188 16.89 1.10 6.57
N ALA A 189 18.03 0.94 7.24
CA ALA A 189 19.28 0.58 6.58
C ALA A 189 19.21 -0.79 5.92
N SER A 190 18.56 -1.78 6.56
CA SER A 190 18.39 -3.13 6.00
C SER A 190 17.56 -3.14 4.71
N TYR A 191 16.50 -2.34 4.64
CA TYR A 191 15.70 -2.21 3.42
C TYR A 191 16.46 -1.45 2.32
N ARG A 192 17.21 -0.39 2.66
CA ARG A 192 18.07 0.32 1.70
C ARG A 192 19.16 -0.61 1.13
N ALA A 193 19.80 -1.42 1.97
CA ALA A 193 20.78 -2.42 1.54
C ALA A 193 20.16 -3.49 0.62
N ALA A 194 18.90 -3.89 0.87
CA ALA A 194 18.17 -4.76 -0.04
C ALA A 194 17.93 -4.10 -1.42
N VAL A 195 17.60 -2.80 -1.45
CA VAL A 195 17.49 -2.07 -2.72
C VAL A 195 18.83 -2.05 -3.46
N GLU A 196 19.93 -1.71 -2.78
CA GLU A 196 21.29 -1.75 -3.36
C GLU A 196 21.62 -3.11 -3.96
N LYS A 197 21.31 -4.18 -3.23
CA LYS A 197 21.62 -5.56 -3.64
C LYS A 197 20.79 -6.02 -4.82
N PHE A 198 19.48 -5.73 -4.82
CA PHE A 198 18.55 -6.36 -5.76
C PHE A 198 18.21 -5.48 -6.97
N HIS A 199 18.29 -4.15 -6.84
CA HIS A 199 17.92 -3.23 -7.92
C HIS A 199 18.91 -3.26 -9.11
N VAL A 200 20.12 -3.79 -8.90
CA VAL A 200 21.12 -3.93 -9.98
C VAL A 200 20.72 -4.95 -11.05
N PHE A 201 19.82 -5.89 -10.74
CA PHE A 201 19.36 -6.89 -11.70
C PHE A 201 18.46 -6.26 -12.78
N SER A 202 18.64 -6.65 -14.05
CA SER A 202 18.01 -5.97 -15.19
C SER A 202 16.77 -6.67 -15.73
N ASN A 203 16.77 -8.00 -15.72
CA ASN A 203 15.65 -8.86 -16.13
C ASN A 203 15.72 -10.18 -15.35
N TYR A 204 14.72 -11.04 -15.50
CA TYR A 204 14.66 -12.34 -14.84
C TYR A 204 14.18 -13.44 -15.78
N MET A 205 14.49 -14.69 -15.41
CA MET A 205 13.80 -15.87 -15.88
C MET A 205 12.96 -16.41 -14.72
N PHE A 206 11.66 -16.62 -14.95
CA PHE A 206 10.73 -17.19 -13.98
C PHE A 206 10.55 -18.67 -14.28
N GLU A 207 11.10 -19.52 -13.43
CA GLU A 207 11.02 -20.98 -13.51
C GLU A 207 9.93 -21.47 -12.56
N VAL A 208 9.02 -22.30 -13.07
CA VAL A 208 7.94 -22.94 -12.29
C VAL A 208 7.65 -24.33 -12.86
N GLY A 209 7.75 -25.37 -12.03
CA GLY A 209 7.66 -26.75 -12.50
C GLY A 209 8.72 -27.06 -13.57
N THR A 210 8.28 -27.43 -14.78
CA THR A 210 9.17 -27.65 -15.94
C THR A 210 9.17 -26.48 -16.93
N GLU A 211 8.45 -25.41 -16.63
CA GLU A 211 8.30 -24.25 -17.50
C GLU A 211 9.25 -23.13 -17.09
N SER A 212 9.60 -22.29 -18.07
CA SER A 212 10.49 -21.15 -17.88
C SER A 212 10.02 -19.99 -18.74
N PHE A 213 9.79 -18.84 -18.11
CA PHE A 213 9.22 -17.66 -18.74
C PHE A 213 10.15 -16.45 -18.57
N PRO A 214 10.47 -15.71 -19.64
CA PRO A 214 11.12 -14.42 -19.51
C PRO A 214 10.27 -13.47 -18.66
N ALA A 215 10.91 -12.77 -17.73
CA ALA A 215 10.26 -11.79 -16.87
C ALA A 215 11.03 -10.46 -16.96
N THR A 216 10.36 -9.43 -17.47
CA THR A 216 10.89 -8.06 -17.58
C THR A 216 10.23 -7.17 -16.54
N PHE A 217 10.47 -5.86 -16.61
CA PHE A 217 9.82 -4.88 -15.73
C PHE A 217 8.76 -4.07 -16.47
N ALA A 218 7.60 -3.88 -15.85
CA ALA A 218 6.56 -2.97 -16.35
C ALA A 218 7.06 -1.53 -16.45
N THR A 219 7.86 -1.10 -15.45
CA THR A 219 8.61 0.15 -15.48
C THR A 219 10.08 -0.11 -15.21
N VAL A 220 10.91 -0.01 -16.26
CA VAL A 220 12.36 -0.27 -16.19
C VAL A 220 13.06 0.62 -15.16
N ALA A 221 12.60 1.86 -14.97
CA ALA A 221 13.19 2.79 -14.02
C ALA A 221 12.97 2.41 -12.55
N THR A 222 11.86 1.74 -12.21
CA THR A 222 11.57 1.38 -10.81
C THR A 222 12.02 -0.03 -10.47
N LYS A 223 11.99 -0.95 -11.44
CA LYS A 223 12.33 -2.37 -11.27
C LYS A 223 11.64 -3.00 -10.05
N ARG A 224 10.33 -2.77 -9.92
CA ARG A 224 9.51 -3.21 -8.78
C ARG A 224 8.19 -3.87 -9.20
N ALA A 225 8.01 -4.13 -10.49
CA ALA A 225 6.82 -4.76 -11.04
C ALA A 225 7.20 -5.66 -12.22
N LEU A 226 7.05 -6.97 -12.05
CA LEU A 226 7.44 -7.96 -13.07
C LEU A 226 6.35 -8.12 -14.11
N LEU A 227 6.73 -8.13 -15.38
CA LEU A 227 5.89 -8.60 -16.47
C LEU A 227 6.42 -9.96 -16.92
N ILE A 228 5.78 -11.03 -16.46
CA ILE A 228 6.10 -12.41 -16.87
C ILE A 228 5.46 -12.64 -18.25
N ALA A 229 6.22 -13.23 -19.18
CA ALA A 229 5.72 -13.54 -20.51
C ALA A 229 4.42 -14.36 -20.45
N GLY A 230 3.37 -13.89 -21.13
CA GLY A 230 2.03 -14.48 -21.10
C GLY A 230 1.06 -13.81 -20.11
N ASN A 231 1.56 -13.06 -19.11
CA ASN A 231 0.70 -12.31 -18.19
C ASN A 231 0.34 -10.92 -18.76
N THR A 232 -0.90 -10.50 -18.55
CA THR A 232 -1.42 -9.20 -19.02
C THR A 232 -1.25 -8.08 -18.01
N LYS A 233 -1.06 -8.42 -16.73
CA LYS A 233 -0.86 -7.46 -15.63
C LYS A 233 0.46 -7.72 -14.94
N PRO A 234 1.14 -6.66 -14.48
CA PRO A 234 2.40 -6.83 -13.79
C PRO A 234 2.20 -7.33 -12.36
N LEU A 235 3.16 -8.12 -11.89
CA LEU A 235 3.26 -8.58 -10.52
C LEU A 235 4.11 -7.58 -9.73
N ALA A 236 3.44 -6.61 -9.10
CA ALA A 236 4.10 -5.61 -8.27
C ALA A 236 4.61 -6.20 -6.96
N TYR A 237 5.81 -5.79 -6.57
CA TYR A 237 6.48 -6.19 -5.34
C TYR A 237 7.26 -5.02 -4.74
N ARG A 238 7.59 -5.15 -3.46
CA ARG A 238 8.58 -4.31 -2.79
C ARG A 238 9.77 -5.15 -2.34
N TYR A 239 10.93 -4.53 -2.26
CA TYR A 239 12.10 -5.18 -1.66
C TYR A 239 11.92 -5.29 -0.15
N THR A 240 12.45 -6.38 0.40
CA THR A 240 12.59 -6.66 1.83
C THR A 240 14.04 -7.08 2.11
N PRO A 241 14.50 -7.05 3.37
CA PRO A 241 15.86 -7.47 3.72
C PRO A 241 16.22 -8.90 3.27
N VAL A 242 15.22 -9.75 3.07
CA VAL A 242 15.40 -11.18 2.74
C VAL A 242 14.96 -11.54 1.31
N GLY A 243 14.38 -10.62 0.55
CA GLY A 243 13.83 -10.93 -0.78
C GLY A 243 12.72 -9.98 -1.22
N LEU A 244 11.68 -10.52 -1.85
CA LEU A 244 10.57 -9.77 -2.44
C LEU A 244 9.25 -10.07 -1.73
N ASP A 245 8.45 -9.04 -1.46
CA ASP A 245 7.08 -9.14 -0.92
C ASP A 245 6.09 -8.54 -1.94
N PHE A 246 5.26 -9.39 -2.52
CA PHE A 246 4.34 -9.05 -3.59
C PHE A 246 3.07 -8.39 -3.05
N TYR A 247 2.46 -7.51 -3.87
CA TYR A 247 1.26 -6.74 -3.52
C TYR A 247 0.12 -7.64 -3.00
N THR A 248 -0.07 -8.77 -3.66
CA THR A 248 -1.02 -9.82 -3.32
C THR A 248 -0.37 -11.19 -3.51
N GLU A 249 -1.05 -12.24 -3.07
CA GLU A 249 -0.78 -13.59 -3.58
C GLU A 249 -1.09 -13.62 -5.09
N TYR A 250 -0.13 -14.11 -5.87
CA TYR A 250 -0.27 -14.36 -7.29
C TYR A 250 -0.25 -15.86 -7.57
N ASP A 251 -0.81 -16.26 -8.69
CA ASP A 251 -0.83 -17.64 -9.19
C ASP A 251 -0.19 -17.64 -10.59
N VAL A 252 0.86 -18.43 -10.75
CA VAL A 252 1.51 -18.66 -12.06
C VAL A 252 1.66 -20.16 -12.24
N SER A 253 1.09 -20.69 -13.33
CA SER A 253 1.05 -22.12 -13.64
C SER A 253 0.53 -23.00 -12.48
N GLY A 254 -0.44 -22.51 -11.69
CA GLY A 254 -1.05 -23.23 -10.58
C GLY A 254 -0.26 -23.17 -9.27
N VAL A 255 0.89 -22.49 -9.25
CA VAL A 255 1.69 -22.27 -8.05
C VAL A 255 1.42 -20.89 -7.50
N LYS A 256 0.95 -20.86 -6.26
CA LYS A 256 0.64 -19.63 -5.53
C LYS A 256 1.83 -19.14 -4.73
N PHE A 257 2.06 -17.84 -4.76
CA PHE A 257 3.13 -17.23 -3.98
C PHE A 257 2.82 -15.77 -3.67
N ARG A 258 3.37 -15.30 -2.55
CA ARG A 258 3.32 -13.90 -2.15
C ARG A 258 4.70 -13.35 -1.79
N GLU A 259 5.61 -14.19 -1.34
CA GLU A 259 6.96 -13.80 -0.97
C GLU A 259 7.94 -14.70 -1.71
N LEU A 260 9.07 -14.12 -2.14
CA LEU A 260 10.19 -14.86 -2.68
C LEU A 260 11.45 -14.46 -1.93
N LYS A 261 12.09 -15.40 -1.24
CA LYS A 261 13.34 -15.20 -0.48
C LYS A 261 14.53 -15.33 -1.41
N TYR A 262 15.53 -14.48 -1.23
CA TYR A 262 16.76 -14.54 -1.99
C TYR A 262 17.66 -15.66 -1.48
N VAL A 263 18.21 -16.43 -2.41
CA VAL A 263 19.23 -17.45 -2.20
C VAL A 263 20.52 -16.93 -2.80
N GLU A 264 21.60 -16.95 -2.02
CA GLU A 264 22.93 -16.50 -2.45
C GLU A 264 23.46 -17.28 -3.67
N PRO A 265 24.44 -16.74 -4.40
CA PRO A 265 25.05 -17.42 -5.54
C PRO A 265 25.49 -18.86 -5.26
N THR A 266 25.26 -19.72 -6.25
CA THR A 266 25.67 -21.13 -6.28
C THR A 266 26.23 -21.48 -7.67
N ASP A 267 26.82 -22.65 -7.83
CA ASP A 267 27.42 -23.10 -9.11
C ASP A 267 26.42 -23.07 -10.29
N GLY A 268 25.12 -23.31 -10.02
CA GLY A 268 24.06 -23.23 -11.04
C GLY A 268 23.42 -21.85 -11.21
N TYR A 269 23.62 -20.95 -10.25
CA TYR A 269 22.99 -19.63 -10.21
C TYR A 269 24.01 -18.59 -9.72
N LEU A 270 24.86 -18.12 -10.62
CA LEU A 270 26.01 -17.26 -10.30
C LEU A 270 25.64 -15.88 -9.70
N LYS A 271 24.38 -15.46 -9.84
CA LYS A 271 23.83 -14.23 -9.26
C LYS A 271 22.85 -14.50 -8.11
N GLY A 272 22.77 -15.73 -7.65
CA GLY A 272 21.68 -16.18 -6.78
C GLY A 272 20.34 -16.23 -7.52
N TYR A 273 19.25 -16.44 -6.79
CA TYR A 273 17.89 -16.42 -7.32
C TYR A 273 16.90 -16.17 -6.18
N PHE A 274 15.66 -15.80 -6.48
CA PHE A 274 14.60 -15.73 -5.48
C PHE A 274 13.70 -16.96 -5.57
N THR A 275 13.23 -17.49 -4.45
CA THR A 275 12.36 -18.67 -4.39
C THR A 275 11.30 -18.53 -3.31
N ASN A 276 10.14 -19.17 -3.50
CA ASN A 276 9.18 -19.36 -2.41
C ASN A 276 9.69 -20.43 -1.42
N ASP A 277 9.02 -20.55 -0.29
CA ASP A 277 9.41 -21.45 0.79
C ASP A 277 9.39 -22.93 0.38
N GLU A 278 8.51 -23.30 -0.55
CA GLU A 278 8.40 -24.66 -1.08
C GLU A 278 9.46 -25.00 -2.15
N GLY A 279 10.24 -24.02 -2.62
CA GLY A 279 11.26 -24.25 -3.65
C GLY A 279 10.70 -24.52 -5.06
N THR A 280 9.41 -24.26 -5.27
CA THR A 280 8.69 -24.59 -6.52
C THR A 280 8.76 -23.50 -7.57
N ILE A 281 9.18 -22.29 -7.19
CA ILE A 281 9.42 -21.15 -8.07
C ILE A 281 10.86 -20.70 -7.95
N LYS A 282 11.49 -20.36 -9.08
CA LYS A 282 12.74 -19.60 -9.07
C LYS A 282 12.63 -18.38 -9.97
N LEU A 283 12.90 -17.20 -9.41
CA LEU A 283 13.08 -15.98 -10.16
C LEU A 283 14.59 -15.71 -10.28
N VAL A 284 15.14 -16.00 -11.45
CA VAL A 284 16.58 -16.06 -11.69
C VAL A 284 17.05 -14.79 -12.40
N PRO A 285 17.87 -13.93 -11.75
CA PRO A 285 18.39 -12.72 -12.36
C PRO A 285 19.15 -12.99 -13.66
N GLN A 286 18.78 -12.29 -14.71
CA GLN A 286 19.47 -12.28 -16.00
C GLN A 286 20.41 -11.06 -16.08
N SER A 287 21.25 -11.00 -17.11
CA SER A 287 22.08 -9.81 -17.44
C SER A 287 21.25 -8.52 -17.48
#